data_AF-A0AA40BD13-F1
#
_entry.id   AF-A0AA40BD13-F1
#
_cell.length_a   1.000
_cell.length_b   1.000
_cell.length_c   1.000
_cell.angle_alpha   90.00
_cell.angle_beta   90.00
_cell.angle_gamma   90.00
#
_symmetry.space_group_name_H-M   'P 1'
#
loop_
_entity.id
_entity.type
_entity.pdbx_description
1 polymer ?
#
loop_
_entity_poly.entity_id
_entity_poly.type
_entity_poly.pdbx_seq_one_letter_code
_entity_poly.pdbx_strand_id
1 'polypeptide(L)'
;MLSEEAQTPVKASVTWESTIKDYFLPSDVKCMIDAGGFDLSQKDDVKANADDIYTRVKNKTMPKQMPPFTQKNPDPKHPLWTQEMCDNFKAWKDTGFP
;
A
#
# COMPACT_ATOMS: atom_id res chain seq x y z
N MET A 1 34.24 23.06 19.85
CA MET A 1 33.84 21.67 19.52
C MET A 1 32.40 21.75 19.06
N LEU A 2 32.16 21.51 17.78
CA LEU A 2 30.84 21.58 17.15
C LEU A 2 29.98 20.43 17.71
N SER A 3 28.81 20.75 18.25
CA SER A 3 27.82 19.75 18.62
C SER A 3 27.20 19.20 17.34
N GLU A 4 27.37 17.90 17.11
CA GLU A 4 26.72 17.17 16.04
C GLU A 4 25.23 17.00 16.43
N GLU A 5 24.37 17.85 15.88
CA GLU A 5 22.93 17.66 15.99
C GLU A 5 22.57 16.36 15.26
N ALA A 6 22.11 15.37 16.03
CA ALA A 6 21.49 14.17 15.50
C ALA A 6 20.25 14.58 14.70
N GLN A 7 20.40 14.69 13.37
CA GLN A 7 19.28 14.88 12.45
C GLN A 7 18.32 13.72 12.65
N THR A 8 17.18 14.01 13.28
CA THR A 8 16.05 13.10 13.28
C THR A 8 15.68 12.91 11.81
N PRO A 9 15.66 11.69 11.25
CA PRO A 9 15.30 11.52 9.86
C PRO A 9 13.89 12.08 9.69
N VAL A 10 13.76 13.15 8.90
CA VAL A 10 12.47 13.70 8.50
C VAL A 10 11.71 12.53 7.91
N LYS A 11 10.63 12.08 8.57
CA LYS A 11 9.78 11.03 8.04
C LYS A 11 9.35 11.50 6.64
N ALA A 12 9.91 10.90 5.60
CA ALA A 12 9.68 11.33 4.23
C ALA A 12 8.16 11.43 4.01
N SER A 13 7.68 12.53 3.41
CA SER A 13 6.26 12.69 3.12
C SER A 13 5.78 11.49 2.31
N VAL A 14 4.71 10.85 2.77
CA VAL A 14 4.12 9.72 2.04
C VAL A 14 3.48 10.27 0.76
N THR A 15 4.06 9.92 -0.39
CA THR A 15 3.54 10.27 -1.71
C THR A 15 3.29 9.03 -2.54
N TRP A 16 2.59 9.21 -3.66
CA TRP A 16 2.48 8.15 -4.66
C TRP A 16 3.85 7.66 -5.13
N GLU A 17 4.73 8.59 -5.50
CA GLU A 17 6.00 8.33 -6.16
C GLU A 17 7.06 7.72 -5.24
N SER A 18 7.00 8.02 -3.94
CA SER A 18 8.00 7.59 -2.95
C SER A 18 7.58 6.39 -2.10
N THR A 19 6.29 6.06 -2.04
CA THR A 19 5.80 5.12 -1.02
C THR A 19 4.63 4.28 -1.50
N ILE A 20 3.52 4.90 -1.94
CA ILE A 20 2.27 4.15 -2.12
C ILE A 20 2.35 3.19 -3.31
N LYS A 21 2.93 3.61 -4.45
CA LYS A 21 3.00 2.75 -5.63
C LYS A 21 3.80 1.46 -5.37
N ASP A 22 4.78 1.51 -4.48
CA ASP A 22 5.69 0.39 -4.19
C ASP A 22 5.05 -0.67 -3.27
N TYR A 23 3.85 -0.39 -2.72
CA TYR A 23 3.10 -1.36 -1.91
C TYR A 23 2.28 -2.35 -2.74
N PHE A 24 2.09 -2.07 -4.03
CA PHE A 24 1.36 -2.95 -4.94
C PHE A 24 2.35 -3.82 -5.70
N LEU A 25 2.31 -5.13 -5.46
CA LEU A 25 3.18 -6.05 -6.17
C LEU A 25 2.70 -6.21 -7.63
N PRO A 26 3.58 -6.61 -8.56
CA PRO A 26 3.17 -6.91 -9.94
C PRO A 26 2.02 -7.94 -10.04
N SER A 27 1.95 -8.88 -9.09
CA SER A 27 0.85 -9.84 -8.99
C SER A 27 -0.47 -9.19 -8.59
N ASP A 28 -0.46 -8.17 -7.72
CA ASP A 28 -1.64 -7.39 -7.35
C ASP A 28 -2.15 -6.60 -8.54
N VAL A 29 -1.25 -5.91 -9.23
CA VAL A 29 -1.54 -5.14 -10.44
C VAL A 29 -2.23 -6.04 -11.48
N LYS A 30 -1.63 -7.20 -11.79
CA LYS A 30 -2.21 -8.16 -12.72
C LYS A 30 -3.59 -8.63 -12.27
N CYS A 31 -3.76 -8.98 -10.99
CA CYS A 31 -5.03 -9.44 -10.44
C CYS A 31 -6.13 -8.38 -10.58
N MET A 32 -5.81 -7.12 -10.29
CA MET A 32 -6.78 -6.03 -10.35
C MET A 32 -7.11 -5.63 -11.79
N ILE A 33 -6.17 -5.71 -12.72
CA ILE A 33 -6.48 -5.53 -14.15
C ILE A 33 -7.44 -6.64 -14.62
N ASP A 34 -7.12 -7.91 -14.32
CA ASP A 34 -7.89 -9.06 -14.83
C ASP A 34 -9.27 -9.21 -14.17
N ALA A 35 -9.38 -8.95 -12.87
CA ALA A 35 -10.59 -9.23 -12.07
C ALA A 35 -11.25 -8.00 -11.45
N GLY A 36 -10.48 -6.95 -11.16
CA GLY A 36 -10.97 -5.71 -10.54
C GLY A 36 -11.44 -4.67 -11.56
N GLY A 37 -10.90 -4.70 -12.79
CA GLY A 37 -11.20 -3.76 -13.86
C GLY A 37 -10.45 -2.41 -13.76
N PHE A 38 -9.37 -2.33 -12.97
CA PHE A 38 -8.53 -1.13 -12.85
C PHE A 38 -7.08 -1.48 -12.51
N ASP A 39 -6.16 -0.55 -12.73
CA ASP A 39 -4.71 -0.77 -12.67
C ASP A 39 -4.09 -0.14 -11.40
N LEU A 40 -3.62 -0.99 -10.48
CA LEU A 40 -2.94 -0.55 -9.25
C LEU A 40 -1.58 0.12 -9.48
N SER A 41 -1.04 0.10 -10.69
CA SER A 41 0.16 0.85 -11.07
C SER A 41 -0.14 2.29 -11.49
N GLN A 42 -1.41 2.67 -11.59
CA GLN A 42 -1.84 4.02 -11.99
C GLN A 42 -2.39 4.79 -10.79
N LYS A 43 -1.82 5.97 -10.53
CA LYS A 43 -2.21 6.84 -9.39
C LYS A 43 -3.71 7.17 -9.43
N ASP A 44 -4.23 7.49 -10.62
CA ASP A 44 -5.62 7.91 -10.78
C ASP A 44 -6.61 6.77 -10.51
N ASP A 45 -6.28 5.54 -10.92
CA ASP A 45 -7.10 4.37 -10.62
C ASP A 45 -7.08 4.03 -9.13
N VAL A 46 -5.91 4.09 -8.49
CA VAL A 46 -5.79 3.87 -7.04
C VAL A 46 -6.54 4.96 -6.27
N LYS A 47 -6.45 6.22 -6.71
CA LYS A 47 -7.17 7.35 -6.13
C LYS A 47 -8.68 7.20 -6.26
N ALA A 48 -9.17 6.81 -7.43
CA ALA A 48 -10.60 6.60 -7.69
C ALA A 48 -11.20 5.48 -6.82
N ASN A 49 -10.38 4.50 -6.41
CA ASN A 49 -10.79 3.34 -5.62
C ASN A 49 -10.26 3.37 -4.18
N ALA A 50 -9.72 4.50 -3.72
CA ALA A 50 -8.89 4.56 -2.51
C ALA A 50 -9.64 4.13 -1.23
N ASP A 51 -10.91 4.46 -1.09
CA ASP A 51 -11.68 4.06 0.09
C ASP A 51 -11.90 2.53 0.14
N ASP A 52 -12.24 1.90 -0.99
CA ASP A 52 -12.41 0.44 -1.05
C ASP A 52 -11.07 -0.28 -0.83
N ILE A 53 -9.99 0.20 -1.47
CA ILE A 53 -8.63 -0.34 -1.25
C ILE A 53 -8.27 -0.26 0.23
N TYR A 54 -8.42 0.92 0.86
CA TYR A 54 -8.10 1.10 2.27
C TYR A 54 -8.93 0.18 3.17
N THR A 55 -10.24 0.06 2.93
CA THR A 55 -11.10 -0.85 3.69
C THR A 55 -10.64 -2.31 3.56
N ARG A 56 -10.27 -2.76 2.36
CA ARG A 56 -9.87 -4.15 2.11
C ARG A 56 -8.50 -4.50 2.69
N VAL A 57 -7.50 -3.64 2.53
CA VAL A 57 -6.16 -3.88 3.08
C VAL A 57 -6.20 -3.84 4.62
N LYS A 58 -6.94 -2.90 5.21
CA LYS A 58 -7.14 -2.82 6.66
C LYS A 58 -7.84 -4.05 7.23
N ASN A 59 -8.85 -4.55 6.52
CA ASN A 59 -9.60 -5.73 6.93
C ASN A 59 -8.92 -7.06 6.54
N LYS A 60 -7.69 -7.02 6.01
CA LYS A 60 -6.93 -8.21 5.62
C LYS A 60 -7.66 -9.09 4.59
N THR A 61 -8.45 -8.47 3.72
CA THR A 61 -9.12 -9.15 2.59
C THR A 61 -8.38 -8.94 1.28
N MET A 62 -7.45 -7.98 1.23
CA MET A 62 -6.46 -7.80 0.18
C MET A 62 -5.04 -7.66 0.75
N PRO A 63 -4.01 -8.15 0.04
CA PRO A 63 -4.10 -8.95 -1.20
C PRO A 63 -4.77 -10.31 -1.00
N LYS A 64 -5.39 -10.85 -2.07
CA LYS A 64 -6.08 -12.14 -2.03
C LYS A 64 -5.04 -13.26 -1.99
N GLN A 65 -5.04 -14.03 -0.91
CA GLN A 65 -4.16 -15.19 -0.76
C GLN A 65 -4.68 -16.39 -1.54
N MET A 66 -3.77 -17.13 -2.16
CA MET A 66 -4.08 -18.29 -3.00
C MET A 66 -3.51 -19.57 -2.38
N PRO A 67 -4.19 -20.74 -2.54
CA PRO A 67 -3.70 -22.01 -2.02
C PRO A 67 -2.24 -22.30 -2.42
N PRO A 68 -1.41 -22.83 -1.49
CA PRO A 68 -1.79 -23.33 -0.16
C PRO A 68 -1.93 -22.25 0.94
N PHE A 69 -1.68 -20.98 0.61
CA PHE A 69 -1.77 -19.87 1.54
C PHE A 69 -3.20 -19.39 1.74
N THR A 70 -3.45 -18.76 2.89
CA THR A 70 -4.77 -18.24 3.27
C THR A 70 -4.63 -16.88 3.92
N GLN A 71 -5.72 -16.15 4.13
CA GLN A 71 -5.66 -14.87 4.86
C GLN A 71 -5.18 -15.00 6.31
N LYS A 72 -5.22 -16.21 6.90
CA LYS A 72 -4.69 -16.49 8.25
C LYS A 72 -3.24 -16.98 8.25
N ASN A 73 -2.74 -17.45 7.11
CA ASN A 73 -1.37 -17.91 6.89
C ASN A 73 -0.93 -17.45 5.49
N PRO A 74 -0.61 -16.15 5.33
CA PRO A 74 -0.36 -15.56 4.03
C PRO A 74 0.96 -16.04 3.45
N ASP A 75 1.09 -15.95 2.14
CA ASP A 75 2.32 -16.20 1.42
C ASP A 75 3.42 -15.26 1.95
N PRO A 76 4.56 -15.77 2.44
CA PRO A 76 5.68 -14.94 2.85
C PRO A 76 6.21 -14.03 1.74
N LYS A 77 5.97 -14.38 0.46
CA LYS A 77 6.36 -13.59 -0.72
C LYS A 77 5.27 -12.63 -1.19
N HIS A 78 4.04 -12.80 -0.72
CA HIS A 78 2.91 -11.90 -0.99
C HIS A 78 2.14 -11.63 0.31
N PRO A 79 2.80 -11.01 1.30
CA PRO A 79 2.22 -10.83 2.61
C PRO A 79 1.03 -9.86 2.56
N LEU A 80 0.19 -9.96 3.58
CA LEU A 80 -0.79 -8.92 3.85
C LEU A 80 -0.11 -7.60 4.22
N TRP A 81 -0.78 -6.49 3.94
CA TRP A 81 -0.31 -5.18 4.33
C TRP A 81 -0.11 -5.08 5.85
N THR A 82 1.00 -4.46 6.25
CA THR A 82 1.26 -4.15 7.65
C THR A 82 0.38 -3.00 8.13
N GLN A 83 0.33 -2.79 9.45
CA GLN A 83 -0.36 -1.62 10.01
C GLN A 83 0.25 -0.31 9.49
N GLU A 84 1.59 -0.25 9.38
CA GLU A 84 2.29 0.92 8.86
C GLU A 84 1.93 1.22 7.40
N MET A 85 1.82 0.21 6.54
CA MET A 85 1.37 0.39 5.16
C MET A 85 -0.05 0.95 5.11
N CYS A 86 -0.95 0.43 5.95
CA CYS A 86 -2.32 0.94 6.07
C CYS A 86 -2.36 2.39 6.55
N ASP A 87 -1.53 2.76 7.53
CA ASP A 87 -1.47 4.11 8.08
C ASP A 87 -0.90 5.10 7.06
N ASN A 88 0.14 4.70 6.32
CA ASN A 88 0.71 5.50 5.23
C ASN A 88 -0.31 5.72 4.11
N PHE A 89 -1.03 4.68 3.68
CA PHE A 89 -2.07 4.81 2.67
C PHE A 89 -3.22 5.72 3.12
N LYS A 90 -3.63 5.61 4.40
CA LYS A 90 -4.60 6.53 4.99
C LYS A 90 -4.09 7.97 4.98
N ALA A 91 -2.84 8.21 5.38
CA ALA A 91 -2.25 9.55 5.38
C ALA A 91 -2.18 10.15 3.97
N TRP A 92 -1.77 9.37 2.97
CA TRP A 92 -1.76 9.78 1.57
C TRP A 92 -3.15 10.19 1.08
N LYS A 93 -4.19 9.40 1.40
CA LYS A 93 -5.58 9.71 1.07
C LYS A 93 -6.08 10.98 1.77
N ASP A 94 -5.86 11.09 3.07
CA ASP A 94 -6.34 12.21 3.89
C ASP A 94 -5.66 13.55 3.54
N THR A 95 -4.46 13.50 2.94
CA THR A 95 -3.70 14.68 2.51
C THR A 95 -3.96 15.07 1.04
N GLY A 96 -4.95 14.44 0.39
CA GLY A 96 -5.37 14.81 -0.96
C GLY A 96 -4.58 14.15 -2.08
N PHE A 97 -3.99 12.99 -1.82
CA PHE A 97 -3.25 12.17 -2.79
C PHE A 97 -1.99 12.86 -3.36
N PRO A 98 -1.08 13.35 -2.50
CA PRO A 98 0.16 13.98 -2.95
C PRO A 98 0.98 13.04 -3.84
#